data_AF-A0A2H5XE29-F1
#
_entry.id   AF-A0A2H5XE29-F1
#
_cell.length_a   1.000
_cell.length_b   1.000
_cell.length_c   1.000
_cell.angle_alpha   90.00
_cell.angle_beta   90.00
_cell.angle_gamma   90.00
#
_symmetry.space_group_name_H-M   'P 1'
#
loop_
_entity.id
_entity.type
_entity.pdbx_description
1 polymer ?
#
loop_
_entity_poly.entity_id
_entity_poly.type
_entity_poly.pdbx_seq_one_letter_code
_entity_poly.pdbx_strand_id
1 'polypeptide(L)'
;MVQRETPPAVSEKIAGRSASRLPLRDIYRIVCFKYHPAPRRNKEVVQTLRQLSGYQQQSEWSLWKAVERALSDPRAEAFLKVNVCVPVNEQLGEQLRHALGLDEVVVIPALDDPIALSHYLGMAAAQVFGPRLRPGQGLGFSGGRGVGALGQTLQLPLDDRRPFRLYALSLLKGHEVLGVTAEGIVEEIVARHLWGLKGYLSSPERCPVVGLLDPAGLSPSDLDWAFIGVGALTQGDVIFDYAGAFEFDVTWARQAGIVAEMLFHPFCADGLPPRQRPRWLSKVVTVSLALLRAMVREGKPVVVVAGGREKALAVLSVHRAQRAGGPLFNRLVTDEACAKEALHLLGQKDSEILDKAWQKVCQCFLAVHWRFLANERCRTVKEVARKLSKSRNKASRLLHEALHGTPPLAKVEVVPPVPEPVFRLDLEAALLQAFPLREARVVQPWDGQHSYQAVGAAAAQLVLEWLKNASHLRLGLGSGRVRIVVDALGFPQTLQRLTALRQLDITVLESLTWPQTIKVGTRGAAIANSLMVRCLGDRRLRVRLYHEGGSGFAPFGRRRRGSRWDVSPRRFSTRPLPKPMGYRS
;
A
#
# COMPACT_ATOMS: atom_id res chain seq x y z
N MET A 1 48.37 14.07 15.05
CA MET A 1 48.52 14.01 13.59
C MET A 1 48.06 12.64 13.13
N VAL A 2 46.83 12.54 12.63
CA VAL A 2 46.25 11.30 12.08
C VAL A 2 45.74 11.67 10.70
N GLN A 3 46.38 11.11 9.67
CA GLN A 3 46.05 11.32 8.26
C GLN A 3 44.66 10.72 7.98
N ARG A 4 43.77 11.55 7.41
CA ARG A 4 42.49 11.12 6.86
C ARG A 4 42.73 10.56 5.45
N GLU A 5 42.49 9.27 5.27
CA GLU A 5 42.40 8.66 3.94
C GLU A 5 41.04 9.02 3.31
N THR A 6 41.10 9.70 2.17
CA THR A 6 39.96 9.93 1.27
C THR A 6 39.65 8.66 0.49
N PRO A 7 38.38 8.22 0.39
CA PRO A 7 38.04 7.07 -0.46
C PRO A 7 38.13 7.45 -1.95
N PRO A 8 38.53 6.51 -2.83
CA PRO A 8 38.75 6.79 -4.24
C PRO A 8 37.44 7.00 -5.00
N ALA A 9 37.48 7.99 -5.90
CA ALA A 9 36.43 8.29 -6.84
C ALA A 9 36.18 7.10 -7.78
N VAL A 10 34.99 6.50 -7.69
CA VAL A 10 34.53 5.50 -8.64
C VAL A 10 34.14 6.21 -9.95
N SER A 11 34.98 5.98 -10.96
CA SER A 11 34.79 6.39 -12.35
C SER A 11 33.49 5.81 -12.92
N GLU A 12 32.46 6.66 -13.09
CA GLU A 12 31.28 6.39 -13.91
C GLU A 12 31.66 6.39 -15.40
N LYS A 13 32.17 5.27 -15.89
CA LYS A 13 32.21 4.97 -17.33
C LYS A 13 31.87 3.50 -17.55
N ILE A 14 30.59 3.24 -17.80
CA ILE A 14 30.02 2.40 -18.87
C ILE A 14 28.50 2.65 -18.84
N ALA A 15 28.06 3.69 -19.54
CA ALA A 15 26.65 3.95 -19.80
C ALA A 15 26.14 3.00 -20.89
N GLY A 16 25.92 1.73 -20.52
CA GLY A 16 25.11 0.82 -21.30
C GLY A 16 23.64 1.25 -21.22
N ARG A 17 23.02 1.52 -22.38
CA ARG A 17 21.57 1.75 -22.62
C ARG A 17 20.69 1.58 -21.37
N SER A 18 20.53 2.64 -20.58
CA SER A 18 19.57 2.68 -19.48
C SER A 18 18.17 2.54 -20.09
N ALA A 19 17.56 1.37 -19.94
CA ALA A 19 16.15 1.17 -20.25
C ALA A 19 15.38 2.22 -19.46
N SER A 20 14.76 3.19 -20.16
CA SER A 20 14.10 4.33 -19.52
C SER A 20 13.14 3.83 -18.46
N ARG A 21 13.44 4.15 -17.19
CA ARG A 21 12.58 3.83 -16.04
C ARG A 21 11.22 4.49 -16.29
N LEU A 22 10.14 3.74 -16.03
CA LEU A 22 8.79 4.31 -16.15
C LEU A 22 8.64 5.49 -15.17
N PRO A 23 8.01 6.60 -15.60
CA PRO A 23 7.66 7.70 -14.70
C PRO A 23 6.84 7.20 -13.51
N LEU A 24 7.03 7.78 -12.33
CA LEU A 24 6.32 7.39 -11.09
C LEU A 24 4.80 7.40 -11.28
N ARG A 25 4.31 8.42 -11.99
CA ARG A 25 2.91 8.56 -12.38
C ARG A 25 2.37 7.39 -13.20
N ASP A 26 3.13 6.90 -14.18
CA ASP A 26 2.70 5.79 -15.02
C ASP A 26 2.67 4.49 -14.22
N ILE A 27 3.63 4.30 -13.31
CA ILE A 27 3.62 3.19 -12.36
C ILE A 27 2.37 3.26 -11.49
N TYR A 28 2.11 4.40 -10.85
CA TYR A 28 0.93 4.59 -10.01
C TYR A 28 -0.37 4.35 -10.80
N ARG A 29 -0.52 4.92 -12.01
CA ARG A 29 -1.71 4.69 -12.86
C ARG A 29 -1.91 3.21 -13.19
N ILE A 30 -0.86 2.52 -13.59
CA ILE A 30 -0.93 1.08 -13.90
C ILE A 30 -1.29 0.29 -12.65
N VAL A 31 -0.71 0.61 -11.49
CA VAL A 31 -1.03 -0.02 -10.20
C VAL A 31 -2.48 0.24 -9.80
N CYS A 32 -2.98 1.46 -9.96
CA CYS A 32 -4.39 1.82 -9.75
C CYS A 32 -5.31 1.01 -10.65
N PHE A 33 -5.09 0.99 -11.97
CA PHE A 33 -5.94 0.19 -12.86
C PHE A 33 -5.81 -1.32 -12.61
N LYS A 34 -4.67 -1.77 -12.07
CA LYS A 34 -4.44 -3.17 -11.74
C LYS A 34 -5.19 -3.61 -10.48
N TYR A 35 -5.29 -2.78 -9.45
CA TYR A 35 -5.78 -3.19 -8.14
C TYR A 35 -7.04 -2.46 -7.66
N HIS A 36 -7.40 -1.32 -8.25
CA HIS A 36 -8.54 -0.50 -7.84
C HIS A 36 -9.70 -0.50 -8.87
N PRO A 37 -10.98 -0.58 -8.45
CA PRO A 37 -11.45 -0.82 -7.07
C PRO A 37 -11.27 -2.29 -6.63
N ALA A 38 -10.98 -3.19 -7.57
CA ALA A 38 -10.64 -4.59 -7.31
C ALA A 38 -9.54 -5.05 -8.28
N PRO A 39 -8.77 -6.10 -7.94
CA PRO A 39 -7.72 -6.61 -8.80
C PRO A 39 -8.23 -7.05 -10.19
N ARG A 40 -7.51 -6.67 -11.25
CA ARG A 40 -7.87 -6.97 -12.65
C ARG A 40 -6.84 -7.86 -13.32
N ARG A 41 -7.21 -8.57 -14.38
CA ARG A 41 -6.23 -9.32 -15.19
C ARG A 41 -5.36 -8.36 -16.00
N ASN A 42 -4.11 -8.73 -16.27
CA ASN A 42 -3.21 -7.85 -17.03
C ASN A 42 -3.77 -7.50 -18.42
N LYS A 43 -4.51 -8.42 -19.06
CA LYS A 43 -5.19 -8.17 -20.33
C LYS A 43 -6.24 -7.05 -20.23
N GLU A 44 -7.03 -7.05 -19.16
CA GLU A 44 -8.02 -6.00 -18.89
C GLU A 44 -7.35 -4.65 -18.64
N VAL A 45 -6.25 -4.63 -17.86
CA VAL A 45 -5.45 -3.42 -17.65
C VAL A 45 -4.92 -2.86 -18.97
N VAL A 46 -4.37 -3.71 -19.85
CA VAL A 46 -3.88 -3.30 -21.17
C VAL A 46 -5.02 -2.72 -22.02
N GLN A 47 -6.22 -3.33 -21.99
CA GLN A 47 -7.39 -2.80 -22.70
C GLN A 47 -7.81 -1.42 -22.16
N THR A 48 -7.82 -1.22 -20.84
CA THR A 48 -8.08 0.09 -20.23
C THR A 48 -7.02 1.11 -20.64
N LEU A 49 -5.73 0.76 -20.60
CA LEU A 49 -4.65 1.65 -21.01
C LEU A 49 -4.78 2.08 -22.47
N ARG A 50 -5.20 1.20 -23.39
CA ARG A 50 -5.41 1.56 -24.81
C ARG A 50 -6.43 2.68 -25.03
N GLN A 51 -7.33 2.91 -24.08
CA GLN A 51 -8.33 3.97 -24.16
C GLN A 51 -7.76 5.36 -23.77
N LEU A 52 -6.56 5.39 -23.17
CA LEU A 52 -5.91 6.60 -22.66
C LEU A 52 -4.96 7.21 -23.70
N SER A 53 -4.96 8.54 -23.79
CA SER A 53 -4.25 9.28 -24.85
C SER A 53 -2.74 9.01 -24.89
N GLY A 54 -2.08 8.84 -23.73
CA GLY A 54 -0.65 8.55 -23.63
C GLY A 54 -0.25 7.12 -24.04
N TYR A 55 -1.22 6.22 -24.21
CA TYR A 55 -1.01 4.79 -24.43
C TYR A 55 -1.67 4.29 -25.73
N GLN A 56 -2.62 5.03 -26.29
CA GLN A 56 -3.44 4.63 -27.44
C GLN A 56 -2.62 4.26 -28.69
N GLN A 57 -1.50 4.95 -28.92
CA GLN A 57 -0.62 4.72 -30.08
C GLN A 57 0.40 3.60 -29.86
N GLN A 58 0.48 3.05 -28.65
CA GLN A 58 1.41 1.97 -28.34
C GLN A 58 0.83 0.62 -28.80
N SER A 59 1.70 -0.26 -29.29
CA SER A 59 1.29 -1.62 -29.60
C SER A 59 0.85 -2.36 -28.34
N GLU A 60 -0.03 -3.35 -28.48
CA GLU A 60 -0.47 -4.17 -27.36
C GLU A 60 0.70 -4.81 -26.62
N TRP A 61 1.74 -5.24 -27.35
CA TRP A 61 2.97 -5.77 -26.77
C TRP A 61 3.75 -4.73 -25.95
N SER A 62 3.85 -3.48 -26.42
CA SER A 62 4.48 -2.39 -25.68
C SER A 62 3.76 -2.10 -24.36
N LEU A 63 2.43 -2.10 -24.39
CA LEU A 63 1.60 -1.91 -23.20
C LEU A 63 1.73 -3.07 -22.22
N TRP A 64 1.74 -4.31 -22.71
CA TRP A 64 2.04 -5.48 -21.89
C TRP A 64 3.40 -5.35 -21.20
N LYS A 65 4.43 -4.92 -21.92
CA LYS A 65 5.75 -4.65 -21.34
C LYS A 65 5.77 -3.48 -20.37
N ALA A 66 4.94 -2.45 -20.57
CA ALA A 66 4.78 -1.37 -19.59
C ALA A 66 4.13 -1.89 -18.30
N VAL A 67 3.07 -2.71 -18.41
CA VAL A 67 2.43 -3.33 -17.24
C VAL A 67 3.39 -4.27 -16.50
N GLU A 68 4.11 -5.14 -17.21
CA GLU A 68 5.12 -6.01 -16.59
C GLU A 68 6.20 -5.21 -15.86
N ARG A 69 6.72 -4.15 -16.49
CA ARG A 69 7.74 -3.28 -15.89
C ARG A 69 7.23 -2.53 -14.68
N ALA A 70 6.04 -1.93 -14.75
CA ALA A 70 5.45 -1.19 -13.65
C ALA A 70 5.18 -2.09 -12.44
N LEU A 71 4.59 -3.27 -12.65
CA LEU A 71 4.28 -4.21 -11.56
C LEU A 71 5.52 -4.90 -10.97
N SER A 72 6.66 -4.84 -11.68
CA SER A 72 7.96 -5.32 -11.22
C SER A 72 8.87 -4.20 -10.69
N ASP A 73 8.44 -2.94 -10.79
CA ASP A 73 9.18 -1.79 -10.28
C ASP A 73 9.06 -1.76 -8.75
N PRO A 74 10.18 -1.66 -7.99
CA PRO A 74 10.15 -1.61 -6.54
C PRO A 74 9.23 -0.51 -5.98
N ARG A 75 9.09 0.61 -6.70
CA ARG A 75 8.26 1.75 -6.27
C ARG A 75 6.76 1.44 -6.28
N ALA A 76 6.33 0.45 -7.06
CA ALA A 76 4.93 0.03 -7.08
C ALA A 76 4.47 -0.53 -5.72
N GLU A 77 5.39 -1.11 -4.94
CA GLU A 77 5.08 -1.69 -3.64
C GLU A 77 4.71 -0.62 -2.61
N ALA A 78 5.33 0.56 -2.69
CA ALA A 78 4.99 1.71 -1.84
C ALA A 78 3.54 2.19 -2.05
N PHE A 79 2.90 1.78 -3.15
CA PHE A 79 1.51 2.12 -3.45
C PHE A 79 0.53 1.06 -2.99
N LEU A 80 0.96 -0.03 -2.35
CA LEU A 80 0.06 -1.12 -1.99
C LEU A 80 -0.06 -1.21 -0.47
N LYS A 81 -1.28 -1.04 0.02
CA LYS A 81 -1.68 -1.47 1.36
C LYS A 81 -2.43 -2.79 1.23
N VAL A 82 -1.94 -3.84 1.86
CA VAL A 82 -2.53 -5.18 1.74
C VAL A 82 -3.10 -5.61 3.09
N ASN A 83 -4.40 -5.84 3.14
CA ASN A 83 -5.08 -6.38 4.31
C ASN A 83 -5.32 -7.88 4.06
N VAL A 84 -4.73 -8.75 4.87
CA VAL A 84 -4.84 -10.21 4.72
C VAL A 84 -5.80 -10.77 5.76
N CYS A 85 -6.73 -11.61 5.33
CA CYS A 85 -7.56 -12.45 6.19
C CYS A 85 -6.81 -13.78 6.40
N VAL A 86 -6.39 -14.05 7.63
CA VAL A 86 -5.64 -15.26 7.96
C VAL A 86 -6.65 -16.40 8.08
N PRO A 87 -6.55 -17.45 7.24
CA PRO A 87 -7.50 -18.56 7.32
C PRO A 87 -7.25 -19.39 8.58
N VAL A 88 -8.31 -20.03 9.09
CA VAL A 88 -8.27 -20.86 10.30
C VAL A 88 -8.68 -22.29 9.96
N ASN A 89 -7.93 -23.26 10.47
CA ASN A 89 -8.27 -24.68 10.41
C ASN A 89 -9.12 -25.06 11.62
N GLU A 90 -10.44 -25.00 11.46
CA GLU A 90 -11.40 -25.30 12.53
C GLU A 90 -11.28 -26.74 13.03
N GLN A 91 -11.08 -27.71 12.12
CA GLN A 91 -11.00 -29.12 12.49
C GLN A 91 -9.77 -29.41 13.37
N LEU A 92 -8.58 -28.96 12.97
CA LEU A 92 -7.36 -29.14 13.74
C LEU A 92 -7.39 -28.33 15.05
N GLY A 93 -8.00 -27.14 15.02
CA GLY A 93 -8.29 -26.36 16.21
C GLY A 93 -9.14 -27.13 17.22
N GLU A 94 -10.24 -27.73 16.77
CA GLU A 94 -11.15 -28.48 17.63
C GLU A 94 -10.50 -29.74 18.22
N GLN A 95 -9.71 -30.47 17.43
CA GLN A 95 -8.94 -31.61 17.92
C GLN A 95 -7.97 -31.21 19.04
N LEU A 96 -7.19 -30.14 18.83
CA LEU A 96 -6.25 -29.66 19.84
C LEU A 96 -6.97 -29.07 21.06
N ARG A 97 -8.09 -28.37 20.86
CA ARG A 97 -8.96 -27.84 21.91
C ARG A 97 -9.43 -28.96 22.84
N HIS A 98 -9.95 -30.05 22.28
CA HIS A 98 -10.36 -31.22 23.04
C HIS A 98 -9.19 -31.90 23.76
N ALA A 99 -8.05 -32.07 23.08
CA ALA A 99 -6.87 -32.72 23.65
C ALA A 99 -6.29 -31.95 24.84
N LEU A 100 -6.37 -30.62 24.83
CA LEU A 100 -5.86 -29.75 25.89
C LEU A 100 -6.94 -29.31 26.90
N GLY A 101 -8.22 -29.53 26.63
CA GLY A 101 -9.31 -29.02 27.48
C GLY A 101 -9.35 -27.50 27.53
N LEU A 102 -9.10 -26.82 26.40
CA LEU A 102 -9.15 -25.36 26.28
C LEU A 102 -10.55 -24.89 25.85
N ASP A 103 -10.85 -23.62 26.11
CA ASP A 103 -12.10 -22.99 25.66
C ASP A 103 -12.08 -22.78 24.15
N GLU A 104 -10.90 -22.43 23.59
CA GLU A 104 -10.78 -22.09 22.17
C GLU A 104 -9.34 -22.26 21.65
N VAL A 105 -9.20 -22.84 20.46
CA VAL A 105 -7.90 -22.96 19.77
C VAL A 105 -8.06 -22.49 18.33
N VAL A 106 -7.24 -21.52 17.94
CA VAL A 106 -7.14 -21.00 16.57
C VAL A 106 -5.87 -21.57 15.94
N VAL A 107 -6.02 -22.30 14.84
CA VAL A 107 -4.90 -22.88 14.09
C VAL A 107 -4.81 -22.25 12.71
N ILE A 108 -3.68 -21.63 12.39
CA ILE A 108 -3.41 -21.00 11.09
C ILE A 108 -2.47 -21.87 10.24
N PRO A 109 -2.32 -21.62 8.92
CA PRO A 109 -1.33 -22.32 8.11
C PRO A 109 0.09 -22.19 8.67
N ALA A 110 0.87 -23.26 8.56
CA ALA A 110 2.29 -23.21 8.89
C ALA A 110 3.07 -22.35 7.87
N LEU A 111 4.14 -21.68 8.35
CA LEU A 111 5.13 -21.01 7.50
C LEU A 111 6.54 -21.32 7.98
N ASP A 112 7.46 -21.45 7.04
CA ASP A 112 8.88 -21.69 7.32
C ASP A 112 9.63 -20.42 7.78
N ASP A 113 9.06 -19.23 7.56
CA ASP A 113 9.61 -17.95 8.02
C ASP A 113 9.08 -17.63 9.44
N PRO A 114 9.90 -17.71 10.51
CA PRO A 114 9.44 -17.52 11.89
C PRO A 114 8.98 -16.09 12.18
N ILE A 115 9.53 -15.09 11.47
CA ILE A 115 9.14 -13.69 11.64
C ILE A 115 7.75 -13.48 11.04
N ALA A 116 7.54 -13.96 9.80
CA ALA A 116 6.22 -13.90 9.16
C ALA A 116 5.18 -14.72 9.92
N LEU A 117 5.55 -15.91 10.42
CA LEU A 117 4.68 -16.75 11.24
C LEU A 117 4.20 -16.00 12.48
N SER A 118 5.13 -15.39 13.23
CA SER A 118 4.80 -14.57 14.40
C SER A 118 3.81 -13.45 14.03
N HIS A 119 4.03 -12.79 12.89
CA HIS A 119 3.14 -11.74 12.42
C HIS A 119 1.72 -12.26 12.16
N TYR A 120 1.58 -13.38 11.45
CA TYR A 120 0.27 -13.95 11.14
C TYR A 120 -0.46 -14.52 12.35
N LEU A 121 0.25 -15.07 13.33
CA LEU A 121 -0.34 -15.48 14.61
C LEU A 121 -0.98 -14.29 15.32
N GLY A 122 -0.27 -13.15 15.38
CA GLY A 122 -0.81 -11.90 15.93
C GLY A 122 -2.00 -11.36 15.15
N MET A 123 -1.93 -11.37 13.81
CA MET A 123 -3.05 -10.98 12.94
C MET A 123 -4.28 -11.86 13.15
N ALA A 124 -4.11 -13.18 13.21
CA ALA A 124 -5.21 -14.11 13.44
C ALA A 124 -5.85 -13.92 14.82
N ALA A 125 -5.04 -13.71 15.85
CA ALA A 125 -5.52 -13.38 17.18
C ALA A 125 -6.35 -12.07 17.17
N ALA A 126 -5.88 -11.04 16.46
CA ALA A 126 -6.62 -9.78 16.32
C ALA A 126 -7.93 -9.95 15.53
N GLN A 127 -7.94 -10.79 14.48
CA GLN A 127 -9.13 -11.07 13.67
C GLN A 127 -10.20 -11.85 14.42
N VAL A 128 -9.80 -12.85 15.21
CA VAL A 128 -10.73 -13.72 15.94
C VAL A 128 -11.26 -13.05 17.20
N PHE A 129 -10.38 -12.38 17.98
CA PHE A 129 -10.73 -11.84 19.28
C PHE A 129 -11.08 -10.35 19.26
N GLY A 130 -10.52 -9.57 18.33
CA GLY A 130 -10.80 -8.13 18.22
C GLY A 130 -12.29 -7.77 18.16
N PRO A 131 -13.12 -8.45 17.34
CA PRO A 131 -14.57 -8.20 17.29
C PRO A 131 -15.33 -8.47 18.60
N ARG A 132 -14.70 -9.17 19.55
CA ARG A 132 -15.28 -9.53 20.86
C ARG A 132 -14.96 -8.52 21.95
N LEU A 133 -13.99 -7.63 21.70
CA LEU A 133 -13.64 -6.55 22.62
C LEU A 133 -14.76 -5.52 22.71
N ARG A 134 -14.89 -4.90 23.88
CA ARG A 134 -15.93 -3.92 24.19
C ARG A 134 -15.29 -2.70 24.85
N PRO A 135 -15.76 -1.47 24.54
CA PRO A 135 -15.25 -0.28 25.21
C PRO A 135 -15.37 -0.40 26.73
N GLY A 136 -14.38 0.13 27.45
CA GLY A 136 -14.29 0.08 28.90
C GLY A 136 -13.57 -1.16 29.44
N GLN A 137 -13.15 -2.10 28.60
CA GLN A 137 -12.43 -3.30 29.03
C GLN A 137 -10.95 -3.04 29.33
N GLY A 138 -10.39 -3.84 30.24
CA GLY A 138 -8.97 -3.96 30.52
C GLY A 138 -8.30 -5.06 29.70
N LEU A 139 -7.24 -4.72 28.95
CA LEU A 139 -6.52 -5.62 28.07
C LEU A 139 -5.05 -5.71 28.51
N GLY A 140 -4.59 -6.89 28.89
CA GLY A 140 -3.20 -7.15 29.25
C GLY A 140 -2.40 -7.70 28.07
N PHE A 141 -1.17 -7.22 27.89
CA PHE A 141 -0.25 -7.67 26.85
C PHE A 141 1.09 -8.09 27.45
N SER A 142 1.61 -9.24 27.06
CA SER A 142 3.03 -9.56 27.22
C SER A 142 3.87 -8.95 26.09
N GLY A 143 5.19 -9.07 26.19
CA GLY A 143 6.09 -8.85 25.06
C GLY A 143 6.05 -9.98 24.02
N GLY A 144 6.94 -9.87 23.02
CA GLY A 144 7.16 -10.87 21.97
C GLY A 144 6.53 -10.51 20.62
N ARG A 145 7.11 -11.03 19.54
CA ARG A 145 6.73 -10.67 18.16
C ARG A 145 5.27 -10.99 17.82
N GLY A 146 4.75 -12.14 18.30
CA GLY A 146 3.35 -12.53 18.06
C GLY A 146 2.35 -11.58 18.71
N VAL A 147 2.56 -11.23 19.98
CA VAL A 147 1.70 -10.27 20.70
C VAL A 147 1.87 -8.85 20.13
N GLY A 148 3.08 -8.47 19.72
CA GLY A 148 3.31 -7.18 19.06
C GLY A 148 2.59 -7.05 17.72
N ALA A 149 2.59 -8.11 16.90
CA ALA A 149 1.82 -8.13 15.66
C ALA A 149 0.30 -8.07 15.90
N LEU A 150 -0.19 -8.69 16.98
CA LEU A 150 -1.57 -8.49 17.45
C LEU A 150 -1.79 -7.01 17.78
N GLY A 151 -0.94 -6.39 18.59
CA GLY A 151 -1.05 -4.96 18.94
C GLY A 151 -1.09 -4.04 17.72
N GLN A 152 -0.26 -4.29 16.71
CA GLN A 152 -0.24 -3.52 15.46
C GLN A 152 -1.52 -3.68 14.62
N THR A 153 -2.12 -4.87 14.64
CA THR A 153 -3.28 -5.21 13.80
C THR A 153 -4.61 -4.94 14.50
N LEU A 154 -4.62 -4.96 15.84
CA LEU A 154 -5.82 -4.86 16.66
C LEU A 154 -6.52 -3.52 16.41
N GLN A 155 -7.81 -3.60 16.08
CA GLN A 155 -8.70 -2.45 15.97
C GLN A 155 -9.63 -2.45 17.17
N LEU A 156 -9.58 -1.37 17.96
CA LEU A 156 -10.41 -1.23 19.15
C LEU A 156 -11.70 -0.48 18.80
N PRO A 157 -12.89 -0.96 19.21
CA PRO A 157 -14.13 -0.21 19.07
C PRO A 157 -14.16 0.92 20.09
N LEU A 158 -13.68 2.11 19.70
CA LEU A 158 -13.47 3.24 20.60
C LEU A 158 -14.80 3.86 21.08
N ASP A 159 -14.84 4.29 22.34
CA ASP A 159 -15.91 5.07 22.98
C ASP A 159 -15.28 6.00 24.02
N ASP A 160 -15.40 7.31 23.81
CA ASP A 160 -14.79 8.33 24.67
C ASP A 160 -15.29 8.28 26.12
N ARG A 161 -16.47 7.68 26.38
CA ARG A 161 -17.03 7.57 27.74
C ARG A 161 -16.52 6.36 28.50
N ARG A 162 -15.96 5.38 27.79
CA ARG A 162 -15.53 4.08 28.32
C ARG A 162 -14.20 3.72 27.68
N PRO A 163 -13.10 4.36 28.12
CA PRO A 163 -11.80 4.12 27.52
C PRO A 163 -11.35 2.69 27.79
N PHE A 164 -10.67 2.09 26.81
CA PHE A 164 -9.91 0.87 27.04
C PHE A 164 -8.75 1.13 28.01
N ARG A 165 -8.49 0.20 28.91
CA ARG A 165 -7.29 0.22 29.77
C ARG A 165 -6.32 -0.83 29.25
N LEU A 166 -5.15 -0.43 28.78
CA LEU A 166 -4.15 -1.32 28.22
C LEU A 166 -3.02 -1.49 29.23
N TYR A 167 -2.74 -2.73 29.63
CA TYR A 167 -1.78 -3.04 30.68
C TYR A 167 -0.58 -3.79 30.11
N ALA A 168 0.63 -3.31 30.43
CA ALA A 168 1.84 -4.10 30.23
C ALA A 168 1.90 -5.16 31.33
N LEU A 169 1.99 -6.44 30.97
CA LEU A 169 2.06 -7.55 31.93
C LEU A 169 3.47 -7.80 32.46
N SER A 170 4.46 -7.12 31.88
CA SER A 170 5.86 -7.16 32.29
C SER A 170 6.52 -5.82 31.98
N LEU A 171 7.55 -5.47 32.75
CA LEU A 171 8.35 -4.28 32.58
C LEU A 171 9.83 -4.65 32.76
N LEU A 172 10.66 -4.30 31.78
CA LEU A 172 12.10 -4.44 31.89
C LEU A 172 12.69 -3.35 32.77
N LYS A 173 13.57 -3.71 33.71
CA LYS A 173 14.30 -2.75 34.53
C LYS A 173 15.52 -2.26 33.77
N GLY A 174 15.64 -0.95 33.60
CA GLY A 174 16.77 -0.31 32.91
C GLY A 174 16.30 0.73 31.90
N HIS A 175 17.24 1.29 31.14
CA HIS A 175 16.96 2.30 30.11
C HIS A 175 17.00 1.73 28.67
N GLU A 176 17.29 0.44 28.51
CA GLU A 176 17.40 -0.20 27.19
C GLU A 176 16.08 -0.88 26.79
N VAL A 177 15.57 -0.55 25.61
CA VAL A 177 14.42 -1.24 25.00
C VAL A 177 14.95 -2.45 24.22
N LEU A 178 14.61 -3.66 24.66
CA LEU A 178 15.12 -4.91 24.09
C LEU A 178 14.02 -5.65 23.33
N GLY A 179 14.11 -5.65 22.01
CA GLY A 179 13.15 -6.34 21.15
C GLY A 179 11.73 -5.76 21.23
N VAL A 180 10.72 -6.63 21.17
CA VAL A 180 9.31 -6.24 21.29
C VAL A 180 8.86 -6.46 22.72
N THR A 181 8.79 -5.38 23.51
CA THR A 181 8.44 -5.41 24.93
C THR A 181 6.95 -5.18 25.18
N ALA A 182 6.45 -5.50 26.37
CA ALA A 182 5.03 -5.32 26.70
C ALA A 182 4.66 -3.83 26.74
N GLU A 183 5.52 -3.01 27.36
CA GLU A 183 5.38 -1.56 27.41
C GLU A 183 5.39 -0.92 26.01
N GLY A 184 6.30 -1.35 25.13
CA GLY A 184 6.35 -0.84 23.75
C GLY A 184 5.11 -1.19 22.94
N ILE A 185 4.48 -2.35 23.19
CA ILE A 185 3.20 -2.72 22.54
C ILE A 185 2.07 -1.81 23.02
N VAL A 186 1.96 -1.58 24.33
CA VAL A 186 0.94 -0.70 24.91
C VAL A 186 1.10 0.73 24.39
N GLU A 187 2.33 1.25 24.39
CA GLU A 187 2.66 2.58 23.87
C GLU A 187 2.31 2.73 22.39
N GLU A 188 2.66 1.75 21.55
CA GLU A 188 2.34 1.76 20.12
C GLU A 188 0.82 1.78 19.88
N ILE A 189 0.04 0.99 20.63
CA ILE A 189 -1.42 1.00 20.51
C ILE A 189 -1.95 2.39 20.90
N VAL A 190 -1.49 2.99 22.00
CA VAL A 190 -1.91 4.33 22.43
C VAL A 190 -1.54 5.38 21.38
N ALA A 191 -0.28 5.39 20.92
CA ALA A 191 0.22 6.35 19.94
C ALA A 191 -0.56 6.30 18.62
N ARG A 192 -0.85 5.09 18.11
CA ARG A 192 -1.64 4.88 16.89
C ARG A 192 -3.05 5.47 17.00
N HIS A 193 -3.68 5.42 18.16
CA HIS A 193 -5.00 6.03 18.37
C HIS A 193 -4.92 7.54 18.57
N LEU A 194 -3.93 8.04 19.31
CA LEU A 194 -3.69 9.48 19.47
C LEU A 194 -3.39 10.17 18.13
N TRP A 195 -2.55 9.56 17.28
CA TRP A 195 -2.14 10.13 15.99
C TRP A 195 -3.06 9.78 14.83
N GLY A 196 -3.77 8.65 14.90
CA GLY A 196 -4.79 8.27 13.93
C GLY A 196 -6.03 9.17 13.95
N LEU A 197 -6.26 9.88 15.07
CA LEU A 197 -7.36 10.83 15.26
C LEU A 197 -7.02 12.28 14.85
N LYS A 198 -5.97 12.49 14.02
CA LYS A 198 -5.63 13.80 13.44
C LYS A 198 -6.85 14.39 12.72
N GLY A 199 -7.56 15.28 13.43
CA GLY A 199 -8.76 15.97 12.98
C GLY A 199 -9.90 16.04 14.01
N TYR A 200 -9.93 15.17 15.02
CA TYR A 200 -11.11 15.03 15.91
C TYR A 200 -10.90 15.31 17.41
N LEU A 201 -9.68 15.16 17.95
CA LEU A 201 -9.46 15.40 19.38
C LEU A 201 -8.98 16.83 19.63
N SER A 202 -9.85 17.64 20.25
CA SER A 202 -9.52 18.98 20.72
C SER A 202 -8.73 19.00 22.04
N SER A 203 -8.49 17.85 22.69
CA SER A 203 -7.65 17.73 23.90
C SER A 203 -7.16 16.28 24.12
N PRO A 204 -5.88 16.07 24.54
CA PRO A 204 -5.33 14.75 24.91
C PRO A 204 -6.09 14.02 26.02
N GLU A 205 -6.83 14.74 26.86
CA GLU A 205 -7.56 14.18 28.02
C GLU A 205 -8.77 13.31 27.65
N ARG A 206 -9.19 13.31 26.37
CA ARG A 206 -10.30 12.50 25.87
C ARG A 206 -9.84 11.29 25.06
N CYS A 207 -8.62 10.80 25.29
CA CYS A 207 -8.17 9.60 24.59
C CYS A 207 -9.03 8.39 24.99
N PRO A 208 -9.68 7.69 24.03
CA PRO A 208 -10.51 6.51 24.32
C PRO A 208 -9.69 5.27 24.71
N VAL A 209 -8.39 5.44 24.98
CA VAL A 209 -7.44 4.38 25.33
C VAL A 209 -6.45 4.94 26.35
N VAL A 210 -6.21 4.21 27.44
CA VAL A 210 -5.25 4.56 28.51
C VAL A 210 -4.21 3.45 28.60
N GLY A 211 -2.92 3.80 28.59
CA GLY A 211 -1.81 2.87 28.80
C GLY A 211 -1.35 2.86 30.26
N LEU A 212 -1.16 1.67 30.83
CA LEU A 212 -0.72 1.42 32.20
C LEU A 212 0.47 0.46 32.15
N LEU A 213 1.65 0.99 32.46
CA LEU A 213 2.93 0.31 32.20
C LEU A 213 3.50 -0.42 33.42
N ASP A 214 2.99 -0.14 34.63
CA ASP A 214 3.44 -0.81 35.84
C ASP A 214 2.63 -2.10 36.07
N PRO A 215 3.24 -3.30 35.92
CA PRO A 215 2.57 -4.55 36.22
C PRO A 215 2.43 -4.81 37.74
N ALA A 216 3.12 -4.03 38.59
CA ALA A 216 3.03 -4.20 40.03
C ALA A 216 1.64 -3.81 40.55
N GLY A 217 1.07 -4.68 41.38
CA GLY A 217 -0.25 -4.42 41.99
C GLY A 217 -1.45 -4.69 41.07
N LEU A 218 -1.23 -5.17 39.84
CA LEU A 218 -2.33 -5.58 38.97
C LEU A 218 -3.16 -6.69 39.63
N SER A 219 -4.48 -6.56 39.57
CA SER A 219 -5.44 -7.52 40.10
C SER A 219 -6.24 -8.20 38.97
N PRO A 220 -6.83 -9.37 39.21
CA PRO A 220 -7.69 -10.03 38.21
C PRO A 220 -8.86 -9.15 37.77
N SER A 221 -9.39 -8.26 38.63
CA SER A 221 -10.48 -7.34 38.30
C SER A 221 -10.09 -6.24 37.31
N ASP A 222 -8.80 -5.93 37.18
CA ASP A 222 -8.33 -4.90 36.24
C ASP A 222 -8.35 -5.39 34.78
N LEU A 223 -8.29 -6.70 34.59
CA LEU A 223 -8.22 -7.33 33.27
C LEU A 223 -9.52 -8.04 32.91
N ASP A 224 -9.94 -7.82 31.67
CA ASP A 224 -10.95 -8.61 30.98
C ASP A 224 -10.31 -9.58 29.98
N TRP A 225 -9.16 -9.23 29.41
CA TRP A 225 -8.39 -10.05 28.47
C TRP A 225 -6.90 -10.02 28.81
N ALA A 226 -6.20 -11.13 28.56
CA ALA A 226 -4.74 -11.16 28.55
C ALA A 226 -4.24 -11.87 27.28
N PHE A 227 -3.28 -11.26 26.58
CA PHE A 227 -2.61 -11.80 25.40
C PHE A 227 -1.13 -12.04 25.71
N ILE A 228 -0.70 -13.29 25.62
CA ILE A 228 0.58 -13.74 26.17
C ILE A 228 1.36 -14.57 25.15
N GLY A 229 2.63 -14.29 24.96
CA GLY A 229 3.55 -15.12 24.21
C GLY A 229 4.17 -16.23 25.06
N VAL A 230 4.50 -17.36 24.43
CA VAL A 230 5.32 -18.43 25.04
C VAL A 230 6.64 -18.55 24.28
N GLY A 231 7.75 -18.50 25.02
CA GLY A 231 9.11 -18.71 24.54
C GLY A 231 9.53 -20.18 24.67
N ALA A 232 10.34 -20.66 23.74
CA ALA A 232 10.99 -21.98 23.77
C ALA A 232 12.50 -21.89 24.06
N LEU A 233 12.99 -20.68 24.40
CA LEU A 233 14.40 -20.39 24.67
C LEU A 233 15.31 -20.71 23.47
N THR A 234 14.83 -20.36 22.28
CA THR A 234 15.55 -20.53 21.02
C THR A 234 15.77 -19.19 20.34
N GLN A 235 16.59 -19.17 19.29
CA GLN A 235 16.80 -17.98 18.47
C GLN A 235 15.46 -17.38 18.04
N GLY A 236 15.30 -16.08 18.22
CA GLY A 236 14.07 -15.35 17.98
C GLY A 236 13.22 -15.03 19.22
N ASP A 237 13.49 -15.68 20.35
CA ASP A 237 12.88 -15.31 21.63
C ASP A 237 13.69 -14.19 22.29
N VAL A 238 13.02 -13.18 22.86
CA VAL A 238 13.67 -11.98 23.42
C VAL A 238 14.74 -12.33 24.46
N ILE A 239 14.44 -13.27 25.35
CA ILE A 239 15.38 -13.69 26.39
C ILE A 239 16.63 -14.37 25.82
N PHE A 240 16.51 -15.03 24.67
CA PHE A 240 17.61 -15.71 23.99
C PHE A 240 18.42 -14.73 23.13
N ASP A 241 17.75 -13.91 22.32
CA ASP A 241 18.37 -12.95 21.41
C ASP A 241 19.14 -11.85 22.17
N TYR A 242 18.71 -11.52 23.40
CA TYR A 242 19.34 -10.53 24.26
C TYR A 242 19.93 -11.15 25.53
N ALA A 243 20.46 -12.37 25.43
CA ALA A 243 20.92 -13.14 26.59
C ALA A 243 21.87 -12.37 27.52
N GLY A 244 22.80 -11.57 26.95
CA GLY A 244 23.73 -10.74 27.72
C GLY A 244 23.04 -9.71 28.61
N ALA A 245 22.00 -9.04 28.10
CA ALA A 245 21.27 -8.01 28.85
C ALA A 245 20.40 -8.61 29.97
N PHE A 246 19.91 -9.83 29.76
CA PHE A 246 19.12 -10.57 30.75
C PHE A 246 19.98 -11.34 31.76
N GLU A 247 21.31 -11.37 31.63
CA GLU A 247 22.17 -12.33 32.34
C GLU A 247 21.65 -13.78 32.17
N PHE A 248 21.12 -14.07 30.98
CA PHE A 248 20.57 -15.37 30.63
C PHE A 248 21.68 -16.32 30.22
N ASP A 249 21.89 -17.35 31.03
CA ASP A 249 22.82 -18.44 30.73
C ASP A 249 22.06 -19.60 30.07
N VAL A 250 22.22 -19.73 28.76
CA VAL A 250 21.63 -20.81 27.95
C VAL A 250 22.08 -22.19 28.42
N THR A 251 23.34 -22.32 28.85
CA THR A 251 23.93 -23.58 29.28
C THR A 251 23.29 -24.02 30.59
N TRP A 252 23.21 -23.10 31.56
CA TRP A 252 22.50 -23.34 32.81
C TRP A 252 21.02 -23.66 32.57
N ALA A 253 20.33 -22.92 31.69
CA ALA A 253 18.90 -23.13 31.45
C ALA A 253 18.62 -24.54 30.91
N ARG A 254 19.49 -25.04 30.01
CA ARG A 254 19.44 -26.42 29.50
C ARG A 254 19.73 -27.44 30.59
N GLN A 255 20.75 -27.22 31.43
CA GLN A 255 21.07 -28.10 32.56
C GLN A 255 19.95 -28.15 33.60
N ALA A 256 19.26 -27.03 33.80
CA ALA A 256 18.10 -26.92 34.68
C ALA A 256 16.82 -27.54 34.08
N GLY A 257 16.87 -28.02 32.84
CA GLY A 257 15.75 -28.66 32.16
C GLY A 257 14.64 -27.69 31.73
N ILE A 258 14.94 -26.40 31.62
CA ILE A 258 13.96 -25.39 31.21
C ILE A 258 13.71 -25.53 29.71
N VAL A 259 12.44 -25.64 29.33
CA VAL A 259 11.99 -25.80 27.94
C VAL A 259 10.99 -24.73 27.50
N ALA A 260 10.47 -23.95 28.46
CA ALA A 260 9.48 -22.92 28.21
C ALA A 260 9.73 -21.69 29.08
N GLU A 261 9.25 -20.56 28.59
CA GLU A 261 9.12 -19.32 29.36
C GLU A 261 7.78 -18.65 29.04
N MET A 262 7.11 -18.14 30.06
CA MET A 262 5.92 -17.29 29.93
C MET A 262 5.98 -16.17 30.97
N LEU A 263 5.93 -14.91 30.51
CA LEU A 263 6.04 -13.72 31.36
C LEU A 263 7.29 -13.72 32.25
N PHE A 264 8.41 -14.17 31.69
CA PHE A 264 9.72 -14.41 32.27
C PHE A 264 9.79 -15.53 33.31
N HIS A 265 8.67 -16.22 33.58
CA HIS A 265 8.63 -17.40 34.44
C HIS A 265 9.05 -18.64 33.63
N PRO A 266 10.12 -19.35 34.03
CA PRO A 266 10.56 -20.57 33.36
C PRO A 266 9.71 -21.79 33.72
N PHE A 267 9.62 -22.73 32.78
CA PHE A 267 8.98 -24.03 32.97
C PHE A 267 9.86 -25.16 32.45
N CYS A 268 9.94 -26.23 33.22
CA CYS A 268 10.48 -27.51 32.80
C CYS A 268 9.40 -28.33 32.06
N ALA A 269 9.80 -29.43 31.42
CA ALA A 269 8.90 -30.25 30.58
C ALA A 269 7.68 -30.83 31.33
N ASP A 270 7.78 -30.97 32.65
CA ASP A 270 6.71 -31.41 33.54
C ASP A 270 5.71 -30.28 33.90
N GLY A 271 6.01 -29.04 33.53
CA GLY A 271 5.24 -27.84 33.85
C GLY A 271 5.57 -27.21 35.20
N LEU A 272 6.60 -27.70 35.90
CA LEU A 272 7.07 -27.12 37.16
C LEU A 272 8.20 -26.11 36.91
N PRO A 273 8.39 -25.12 37.80
CA PRO A 273 9.56 -24.24 37.73
C PRO A 273 10.86 -25.02 38.02
N PRO A 274 12.01 -24.54 37.53
CA PRO A 274 13.31 -25.11 37.88
C PRO A 274 13.56 -24.99 39.38
N ARG A 275 14.34 -25.92 39.95
CA ARG A 275 14.69 -25.94 41.38
C ARG A 275 15.41 -24.67 41.84
N GLN A 276 16.26 -24.14 40.97
CA GLN A 276 17.01 -22.91 41.23
C GLN A 276 16.33 -21.73 40.55
N ARG A 277 16.20 -20.62 41.28
CA ARG A 277 15.60 -19.40 40.75
C ARG A 277 16.52 -18.78 39.70
N PRO A 278 16.03 -18.45 38.49
CA PRO A 278 16.84 -17.78 37.49
C PRO A 278 17.24 -16.36 37.89
N ARG A 279 18.45 -15.95 37.49
CA ARG A 279 19.00 -14.61 37.77
C ARG A 279 18.29 -13.49 37.02
N TRP A 280 17.80 -13.73 35.80
CA TRP A 280 17.13 -12.73 34.96
C TRP A 280 15.86 -12.16 35.58
N LEU A 281 15.21 -12.89 36.49
CA LEU A 281 14.02 -12.39 37.22
C LEU A 281 14.33 -11.14 38.06
N SER A 282 15.59 -10.87 38.38
CA SER A 282 15.99 -9.62 39.04
C SER A 282 15.84 -8.38 38.13
N LYS A 283 15.93 -8.57 36.81
CA LYS A 283 15.90 -7.55 35.77
C LYS A 283 14.50 -7.20 35.27
N VAL A 284 13.48 -7.89 35.75
CA VAL A 284 12.11 -7.74 35.23
C VAL A 284 11.13 -7.59 36.38
N VAL A 285 10.12 -6.74 36.20
CA VAL A 285 8.89 -6.74 37.00
C VAL A 285 7.82 -7.41 36.15
N THR A 286 7.12 -8.41 36.67
CA THR A 286 6.13 -9.18 35.90
C THR A 286 4.95 -9.54 36.79
N VAL A 287 3.76 -9.67 36.20
CA VAL A 287 2.58 -10.11 36.95
C VAL A 287 2.77 -11.51 37.51
N SER A 288 2.07 -11.82 38.60
CA SER A 288 2.10 -13.15 39.19
C SER A 288 1.34 -14.16 38.31
N LEU A 289 1.80 -15.41 38.26
CA LEU A 289 1.05 -16.49 37.62
C LEU A 289 -0.30 -16.77 38.31
N ALA A 290 -0.43 -16.39 39.59
CA ALA A 290 -1.70 -16.49 40.33
C ALA A 290 -2.79 -15.59 39.74
N LEU A 291 -2.41 -14.41 39.21
CA LEU A 291 -3.34 -13.52 38.52
C LEU A 291 -3.94 -14.19 37.27
N LEU A 292 -3.12 -14.84 36.44
CA LEU A 292 -3.61 -15.55 35.25
C LEU A 292 -4.54 -16.72 35.62
N ARG A 293 -4.19 -17.47 36.67
CA ARG A 293 -5.04 -18.57 37.19
C ARG A 293 -6.39 -18.06 37.67
N ALA A 294 -6.41 -16.92 38.36
CA ALA A 294 -7.63 -16.29 38.82
C ALA A 294 -8.49 -15.86 37.62
N MET A 295 -7.89 -15.21 36.61
CA MET A 295 -8.60 -14.86 35.36
C MET A 295 -9.23 -16.09 34.70
N VAL A 296 -8.48 -17.18 34.50
CA VAL A 296 -9.02 -18.41 33.89
C VAL A 296 -10.15 -19.00 34.73
N ARG A 297 -10.01 -19.02 36.06
CA ARG A 297 -11.05 -19.51 36.98
C ARG A 297 -12.33 -18.68 36.90
N GLU A 298 -12.21 -17.37 36.70
CA GLU A 298 -13.34 -16.45 36.48
C GLU A 298 -13.92 -16.56 35.05
N GLY A 299 -13.40 -17.46 34.20
CA GLY A 299 -13.83 -17.61 32.81
C GLY A 299 -13.32 -16.50 31.88
N LYS A 300 -12.40 -15.65 32.35
CA LYS A 300 -11.84 -14.56 31.56
C LYS A 300 -10.86 -15.09 30.51
N PRO A 301 -10.82 -14.49 29.31
CA PRO A 301 -9.85 -14.83 28.30
C PRO A 301 -8.39 -14.57 28.66
N VAL A 302 -7.63 -15.66 28.73
CA VAL A 302 -6.17 -15.65 28.71
C VAL A 302 -5.72 -16.41 27.47
N VAL A 303 -5.26 -15.66 26.48
CA VAL A 303 -4.94 -16.10 25.13
C VAL A 303 -3.43 -16.23 24.98
N VAL A 304 -2.96 -17.46 24.74
CA VAL A 304 -1.56 -17.71 24.36
C VAL A 304 -1.39 -17.59 22.85
N VAL A 305 -0.33 -16.91 22.42
CA VAL A 305 0.07 -16.79 21.01
C VAL A 305 1.44 -17.43 20.84
N ALA A 306 1.49 -18.61 20.23
CA ALA A 306 2.72 -19.37 20.04
C ALA A 306 2.61 -20.31 18.83
N GLY A 307 3.65 -20.37 18.01
CA GLY A 307 3.72 -21.27 16.86
C GLY A 307 5.16 -21.58 16.47
N GLY A 308 5.32 -22.48 15.53
CA GLY A 308 6.56 -23.19 15.23
C GLY A 308 6.56 -24.57 15.89
N ARG A 309 7.04 -25.57 15.16
CA ARG A 309 7.11 -26.97 15.63
C ARG A 309 7.90 -27.07 16.95
N GLU A 310 8.98 -26.30 17.05
CA GLU A 310 9.86 -26.20 18.21
C GLU A 310 9.16 -25.68 19.47
N LYS A 311 8.06 -24.91 19.32
CA LYS A 311 7.30 -24.36 20.45
C LYS A 311 6.23 -25.31 21.00
N ALA A 312 5.97 -26.44 20.35
CA ALA A 312 4.96 -27.39 20.80
C ALA A 312 5.23 -27.90 22.23
N LEU A 313 6.46 -28.31 22.53
CA LEU A 313 6.85 -28.75 23.88
C LEU A 313 6.72 -27.61 24.90
N ALA A 314 7.09 -26.38 24.52
CA ALA A 314 6.97 -25.21 25.39
C ALA A 314 5.51 -24.93 25.77
N VAL A 315 4.60 -24.92 24.78
CA VAL A 315 3.15 -24.77 25.00
C VAL A 315 2.60 -25.87 25.91
N LEU A 316 2.97 -27.14 25.65
CA LEU A 316 2.56 -28.27 26.49
C LEU A 316 3.10 -28.18 27.92
N SER A 317 4.31 -27.66 28.10
CA SER A 317 4.91 -27.49 29.42
C SER A 317 4.16 -26.44 30.24
N VAL A 318 3.85 -25.29 29.63
CA VAL A 318 3.01 -24.26 30.27
C VAL A 318 1.60 -24.79 30.56
N HIS A 319 1.02 -25.60 29.68
CA HIS A 319 -0.28 -26.25 29.92
C HIS A 319 -0.22 -27.21 31.12
N ARG A 320 0.83 -28.02 31.25
CA ARG A 320 1.04 -28.95 32.36
C ARG A 320 1.18 -28.26 33.72
N ALA A 321 1.58 -26.98 33.74
CA ALA A 321 1.65 -26.17 34.95
C ALA A 321 0.28 -26.04 35.67
N GLN A 322 -0.83 -26.43 35.03
CA GLN A 322 -2.13 -26.56 35.68
C GLN A 322 -2.12 -27.51 36.88
N ARG A 323 -1.21 -28.50 36.89
CA ARG A 323 -0.99 -29.41 38.02
C ARG A 323 -0.47 -28.71 39.26
N ALA A 324 0.08 -27.51 39.11
CA ALA A 324 0.69 -26.71 40.17
C ALA A 324 -0.13 -25.45 40.51
N GLY A 325 -1.47 -25.56 40.54
CA GLY A 325 -2.36 -24.50 41.02
C GLY A 325 -3.47 -24.07 40.05
N GLY A 326 -3.72 -24.82 38.99
CA GLY A 326 -4.76 -24.54 38.00
C GLY A 326 -4.24 -23.93 36.70
N PRO A 327 -5.07 -23.94 35.64
CA PRO A 327 -4.69 -23.53 34.29
C PRO A 327 -4.21 -22.08 34.24
N LEU A 328 -3.17 -21.84 33.44
CA LEU A 328 -2.61 -20.51 33.21
C LEU A 328 -3.24 -19.79 32.01
N PHE A 329 -3.84 -20.54 31.10
CA PHE A 329 -4.53 -20.02 29.93
C PHE A 329 -5.70 -20.93 29.54
N ASN A 330 -6.68 -20.37 28.85
CA ASN A 330 -7.84 -21.09 28.33
C ASN A 330 -8.02 -20.95 26.82
N ARG A 331 -7.19 -20.16 26.15
CA ARG A 331 -7.23 -19.99 24.69
C ARG A 331 -5.85 -20.04 24.07
N LEU A 332 -5.74 -20.59 22.87
CA LEU A 332 -4.47 -20.72 22.14
C LEU A 332 -4.62 -20.27 20.68
N VAL A 333 -3.64 -19.49 20.19
CA VAL A 333 -3.44 -19.19 18.77
C VAL A 333 -2.12 -19.79 18.35
N THR A 334 -2.17 -20.70 17.39
CA THR A 334 -1.02 -21.46 16.92
C THR A 334 -1.11 -21.75 15.43
N ASP A 335 -0.11 -22.45 14.88
CA ASP A 335 -0.09 -22.89 13.49
C ASP A 335 -0.15 -24.41 13.35
N GLU A 336 -0.35 -24.89 12.12
CA GLU A 336 -0.48 -26.31 11.84
C GLU A 336 0.70 -27.15 12.32
N ALA A 337 1.94 -26.66 12.22
CA ALA A 337 3.13 -27.44 12.58
C ALA A 337 3.22 -27.61 14.10
N CYS A 338 2.98 -26.53 14.85
CA CYS A 338 2.92 -26.57 16.30
C CYS A 338 1.75 -27.43 16.80
N ALA A 339 0.55 -27.27 16.22
CA ALA A 339 -0.64 -28.01 16.61
C ALA A 339 -0.48 -29.53 16.41
N LYS A 340 0.04 -29.96 15.24
CA LYS A 340 0.29 -31.37 14.95
C LYS A 340 1.34 -31.96 15.88
N GLU A 341 2.45 -31.24 16.10
CA GLU A 341 3.48 -31.70 17.03
C GLU A 341 2.96 -31.79 18.47
N ALA A 342 2.13 -30.85 18.92
CA ALA A 342 1.51 -30.91 20.24
C ALA A 342 0.59 -32.13 20.40
N LEU A 343 -0.23 -32.44 19.37
CA LEU A 343 -1.07 -33.64 19.36
C LEU A 343 -0.22 -34.92 19.36
N HIS A 344 0.85 -34.96 18.57
CA HIS A 344 1.79 -36.07 18.52
C HIS A 344 2.43 -36.34 19.89
N LEU A 345 2.90 -35.29 20.56
CA LEU A 345 3.48 -35.37 21.91
C LEU A 345 2.46 -35.77 23.00
N LEU A 346 1.17 -35.63 22.73
CA LEU A 346 0.07 -36.14 23.56
C LEU A 346 -0.32 -37.59 23.23
N GLY A 347 0.37 -38.24 22.29
CA GLY A 347 0.09 -39.60 21.87
C GLY A 347 -1.18 -39.72 21.00
N GLN A 348 -1.72 -38.61 20.50
CA GLN A 348 -2.79 -38.64 19.51
C GLN A 348 -2.19 -39.11 18.19
N LYS A 349 -2.78 -40.15 17.59
CA LYS A 349 -2.37 -40.60 16.26
C LYS A 349 -2.70 -39.51 15.25
N ASP A 350 -1.82 -39.29 14.29
CA ASP A 350 -2.12 -38.47 13.12
C ASP A 350 -3.34 -39.05 12.43
N SER A 351 -4.52 -38.50 12.69
CA SER A 351 -5.62 -38.60 11.76
C SER A 351 -5.20 -37.72 10.58
N GLU A 352 -4.41 -38.26 9.65
CA GLU A 352 -4.19 -37.68 8.33
C GLU A 352 -5.53 -37.70 7.57
N ILE A 353 -6.51 -36.94 8.07
CA ILE A 353 -7.60 -36.50 7.24
C ILE A 353 -6.97 -35.47 6.33
N LEU A 354 -6.55 -35.94 5.17
CA LEU A 354 -6.09 -35.16 4.03
C LEU A 354 -7.24 -34.23 3.62
N ASP A 355 -7.39 -33.13 4.35
CA ASP A 355 -8.32 -32.07 3.97
C ASP A 355 -7.73 -31.32 2.77
N LYS A 356 -8.02 -31.84 1.59
CA LYS A 356 -7.64 -31.25 0.31
C LYS A 356 -8.18 -29.83 0.16
N ALA A 357 -9.30 -29.49 0.81
CA ALA A 357 -9.85 -28.15 0.79
C ALA A 357 -8.97 -27.21 1.61
N TRP A 358 -8.61 -27.59 2.83
CA TRP A 358 -7.68 -26.83 3.66
C TRP A 358 -6.29 -26.68 3.01
N GLN A 359 -5.73 -27.74 2.44
CA GLN A 359 -4.45 -27.64 1.71
C GLN A 359 -4.49 -26.61 0.57
N LYS A 360 -5.62 -26.52 -0.12
CA LYS A 360 -5.82 -25.51 -1.16
C LYS A 360 -5.87 -24.10 -0.57
N VAL A 361 -6.53 -23.91 0.57
CA VAL A 361 -6.56 -22.64 1.31
C VAL A 361 -5.14 -22.24 1.74
N CYS A 362 -4.35 -23.15 2.30
CA CYS A 362 -2.94 -22.90 2.64
C CYS A 362 -2.12 -22.47 1.41
N GLN A 363 -2.31 -23.12 0.26
CA GLN A 363 -1.63 -22.74 -0.98
C GLN A 363 -2.02 -21.34 -1.48
N CYS A 364 -3.30 -20.96 -1.37
CA CYS A 364 -3.76 -19.62 -1.69
C CYS A 364 -3.16 -18.57 -0.74
N PHE A 365 -3.14 -18.86 0.56
CA PHE A 365 -2.54 -18.02 1.59
C PHE A 365 -1.03 -17.83 1.38
N LEU A 366 -0.28 -18.91 1.15
CA LEU A 366 1.15 -18.84 0.85
C LEU A 366 1.44 -18.06 -0.43
N ALA A 367 0.57 -18.17 -1.45
CA ALA A 367 0.71 -17.38 -2.67
C ALA A 367 0.59 -15.87 -2.37
N VAL A 368 -0.36 -15.46 -1.54
CA VAL A 368 -0.51 -14.07 -1.06
C VAL A 368 0.71 -13.64 -0.27
N HIS A 369 1.17 -14.46 0.68
CA HIS A 369 2.34 -14.17 1.49
C HIS A 369 3.56 -13.87 0.60
N TRP A 370 3.91 -14.79 -0.30
CA TRP A 370 5.06 -14.61 -1.18
C TRP A 370 4.91 -13.41 -2.12
N ARG A 371 3.70 -13.06 -2.55
CA ARG A 371 3.48 -11.94 -3.46
C ARG A 371 3.56 -10.57 -2.77
N PHE A 372 3.06 -10.47 -1.54
CA PHE A 372 2.74 -9.18 -0.93
C PHE A 372 3.37 -8.93 0.44
N LEU A 373 3.69 -9.96 1.22
CA LEU A 373 4.03 -9.81 2.64
C LEU A 373 5.38 -10.39 3.06
N ALA A 374 5.94 -11.34 2.31
CA ALA A 374 7.27 -11.88 2.58
C ALA A 374 8.33 -10.76 2.63
N ASN A 375 9.41 -10.95 3.39
CA ASN A 375 10.54 -10.01 3.37
C ASN A 375 11.18 -9.98 1.97
N GLU A 376 11.40 -11.16 1.38
CA GLU A 376 11.80 -11.32 -0.02
C GLU A 376 10.58 -11.55 -0.92
N ARG A 377 9.89 -10.46 -1.26
CA ARG A 377 8.67 -10.54 -2.07
C ARG A 377 8.97 -11.01 -3.48
N CYS A 378 8.10 -11.89 -3.97
CA CYS A 378 8.02 -12.24 -5.38
C CYS A 378 7.29 -11.12 -6.13
N ARG A 379 7.96 -10.47 -7.08
CA ARG A 379 7.38 -9.41 -7.90
C ARG A 379 6.56 -9.97 -9.05
N THR A 380 6.87 -11.20 -9.46
CA THR A 380 6.20 -11.88 -10.57
C THR A 380 5.51 -13.18 -10.14
N VAL A 381 4.47 -13.56 -10.88
CA VAL A 381 3.80 -14.87 -10.70
C VAL A 381 4.77 -16.04 -10.94
N LYS A 382 5.80 -15.85 -11.78
CA LYS A 382 6.84 -16.86 -12.02
C LYS A 382 7.66 -17.13 -10.77
N GLU A 383 8.02 -16.08 -10.03
CA GLU A 383 8.75 -16.21 -8.76
C GLU A 383 7.89 -16.87 -7.68
N VAL A 384 6.61 -16.47 -7.57
CA VAL A 384 5.64 -17.13 -6.66
C VAL A 384 5.52 -18.62 -7.00
N ALA A 385 5.39 -18.96 -8.28
CA ALA A 385 5.33 -20.35 -8.75
C ALA A 385 6.57 -21.15 -8.34
N ARG A 386 7.76 -20.56 -8.44
CA ARG A 386 9.02 -21.18 -8.01
C ARG A 386 9.05 -21.40 -6.49
N LYS A 387 8.68 -20.40 -5.68
CA LYS A 387 8.63 -20.54 -4.21
C LYS A 387 7.61 -21.59 -3.75
N LEU A 388 6.49 -21.73 -4.46
CA LEU A 388 5.47 -22.75 -4.16
C LEU A 388 5.74 -24.13 -4.79
N SER A 389 6.79 -24.28 -5.60
CA SER A 389 7.03 -25.49 -6.41
C SER A 389 5.82 -25.89 -7.26
N LYS A 390 5.18 -24.92 -7.91
CA LYS A 390 4.01 -25.10 -8.80
C LYS A 390 4.26 -24.54 -10.19
N SER A 391 3.40 -24.89 -11.14
CA SER A 391 3.40 -24.26 -12.46
C SER A 391 2.94 -22.79 -12.37
N ARG A 392 3.39 -21.95 -13.31
CA ARG A 392 2.98 -20.53 -13.42
C ARG A 392 1.45 -20.38 -13.47
N ASN A 393 0.77 -21.25 -14.22
CA ASN A 393 -0.69 -21.21 -14.34
C ASN A 393 -1.38 -21.54 -13.01
N LYS A 394 -0.86 -22.54 -12.28
CA LYS A 394 -1.40 -22.90 -10.96
C LYS A 394 -1.19 -21.78 -9.95
N ALA A 395 0.01 -21.19 -9.88
CA ALA A 395 0.28 -20.05 -9.00
C ALA A 395 -0.60 -18.82 -9.34
N SER A 396 -0.78 -18.53 -10.63
CA SER A 396 -1.70 -17.47 -11.06
C SER A 396 -3.14 -17.73 -10.60
N ARG A 397 -3.58 -19.00 -10.67
CA ARG A 397 -4.91 -19.40 -10.23
C ARG A 397 -5.07 -19.27 -8.71
N LEU A 398 -4.07 -19.71 -7.94
CA LEU A 398 -4.06 -19.57 -6.48
C LEU A 398 -4.12 -18.11 -6.05
N LEU A 399 -3.32 -17.22 -6.66
CA LEU A 399 -3.39 -15.78 -6.39
C LEU A 399 -4.77 -15.19 -6.74
N HIS A 400 -5.34 -15.59 -7.87
CA HIS A 400 -6.66 -15.13 -8.28
C HIS A 400 -7.74 -15.61 -7.29
N GLU A 401 -7.70 -16.89 -6.90
CA GLU A 401 -8.62 -17.45 -5.90
C GLU A 401 -8.44 -16.77 -4.53
N ALA A 402 -7.22 -16.42 -4.14
CA ALA A 402 -6.96 -15.72 -2.88
C ALA A 402 -7.48 -14.27 -2.87
N LEU A 403 -7.37 -13.56 -4.00
CA LEU A 403 -7.79 -12.14 -4.12
C LEU A 403 -9.29 -11.98 -4.43
N HIS A 404 -9.91 -12.96 -5.06
CA HIS A 404 -11.31 -12.90 -5.53
C HIS A 404 -12.21 -13.98 -4.94
N GLY A 405 -11.69 -14.82 -4.03
CA GLY A 405 -12.47 -15.83 -3.33
C GLY A 405 -13.56 -15.22 -2.45
N THR A 406 -14.41 -16.07 -1.91
CA THR A 406 -15.49 -15.67 -1.00
C THR A 406 -15.37 -16.48 0.30
N PRO A 407 -14.91 -15.87 1.41
CA PRO A 407 -14.32 -14.53 1.50
C PRO A 407 -12.92 -14.44 0.83
N PRO A 408 -12.45 -13.25 0.42
CA PRO A 408 -11.10 -13.08 -0.10
C PRO A 408 -10.07 -13.19 1.03
N LEU A 409 -8.97 -13.89 0.78
CA LEU A 409 -7.84 -14.00 1.72
C LEU A 409 -7.00 -12.72 1.76
N ALA A 410 -7.07 -11.87 0.73
CA ALA A 410 -6.39 -10.58 0.74
C ALA A 410 -7.16 -9.52 -0.02
N LYS A 411 -7.21 -8.32 0.55
CA LYS A 411 -7.68 -7.10 -0.08
C LYS A 411 -6.49 -6.18 -0.32
N VAL A 412 -6.30 -5.80 -1.57
CA VAL A 412 -5.24 -4.87 -1.98
C VAL A 412 -5.85 -3.50 -2.20
N GLU A 413 -5.39 -2.53 -1.43
CA GLU A 413 -5.75 -1.12 -1.54
C GLU A 413 -4.56 -0.38 -2.15
N VAL A 414 -4.85 0.50 -3.11
CA VAL A 414 -3.81 1.35 -3.70
C VAL A 414 -3.75 2.65 -2.91
N VAL A 415 -2.58 2.94 -2.36
CA VAL A 415 -2.27 4.18 -1.66
C VAL A 415 -1.38 5.07 -2.53
N PRO A 416 -1.61 6.39 -2.53
CA PRO A 416 -0.78 7.34 -3.26
C PRO A 416 0.66 7.45 -2.68
N PRO A 417 1.66 7.84 -3.50
CA PRO A 417 3.03 8.13 -3.04
C PRO A 417 3.08 9.25 -1.98
N VAL A 418 4.01 9.17 -1.03
CA VAL A 418 4.42 10.24 -0.10
C VAL A 418 5.89 10.58 -0.39
N PRO A 419 6.38 11.85 -0.40
CA PRO A 419 5.74 13.12 0.02
C PRO A 419 5.37 14.11 -1.12
N GLU A 420 5.20 13.67 -2.37
CA GLU A 420 4.77 14.53 -3.50
C GLU A 420 3.23 14.56 -3.65
N PRO A 421 2.59 15.62 -4.19
CA PRO A 421 1.24 16.03 -3.80
C PRO A 421 0.17 14.97 -4.07
N VAL A 422 -0.06 14.21 -3.00
CA VAL A 422 -0.75 12.92 -2.85
C VAL A 422 -2.16 12.92 -3.43
N PHE A 423 -2.91 13.99 -3.21
CA PHE A 423 -4.31 14.08 -3.64
C PHE A 423 -4.51 14.20 -5.15
N ARG A 424 -3.50 14.66 -5.91
CA ARG A 424 -3.68 14.97 -7.34
C ARG A 424 -3.72 13.72 -8.19
N LEU A 425 -2.83 12.76 -7.91
CA LEU A 425 -2.78 11.50 -8.66
C LEU A 425 -4.02 10.65 -8.39
N ASP A 426 -4.51 10.63 -7.15
CA ASP A 426 -5.78 10.00 -6.78
C ASP A 426 -6.95 10.63 -7.55
N LEU A 427 -7.06 11.97 -7.55
CA LEU A 427 -8.12 12.67 -8.29
C LEU A 427 -8.03 12.45 -9.80
N GLU A 428 -6.82 12.41 -10.38
CA GLU A 428 -6.66 12.07 -11.79
C GLU A 428 -7.15 10.65 -12.09
N ALA A 429 -6.74 9.67 -11.28
CA ALA A 429 -7.17 8.28 -11.46
C ALA A 429 -8.69 8.14 -11.28
N ALA A 430 -9.26 8.81 -10.27
CA ALA A 430 -10.70 8.83 -10.04
C ALA A 430 -11.46 9.49 -11.21
N LEU A 431 -11.00 10.63 -11.73
CA LEU A 431 -11.60 11.29 -12.90
C LEU A 431 -11.56 10.39 -14.14
N LEU A 432 -10.44 9.70 -14.39
CA LEU A 432 -10.30 8.77 -15.49
C LEU A 432 -11.19 7.52 -15.37
N GLN A 433 -11.50 7.10 -14.14
CA GLN A 433 -12.37 5.95 -13.89
C GLN A 433 -13.87 6.32 -13.90
N ALA A 434 -14.21 7.50 -13.39
CA ALA A 434 -15.60 7.95 -13.26
C ALA A 434 -16.17 8.54 -14.56
N PHE A 435 -15.31 9.10 -15.40
CA PHE A 435 -15.72 9.77 -16.65
C PHE A 435 -15.03 9.12 -17.85
N PRO A 436 -15.63 9.16 -19.06
CA PRO A 436 -15.02 8.63 -20.28
C PRO A 436 -13.90 9.55 -20.82
N LEU A 437 -13.00 9.99 -19.94
CA LEU A 437 -11.88 10.86 -20.25
C LEU A 437 -10.71 10.04 -20.79
N ARG A 438 -10.05 10.55 -21.83
CA ARG A 438 -8.81 9.95 -22.33
C ARG A 438 -7.57 10.41 -21.57
N GLU A 439 -7.69 11.48 -20.79
CA GLU A 439 -6.63 12.04 -19.97
C GLU A 439 -7.21 12.95 -18.87
N ALA A 440 -6.55 12.97 -17.71
CA ALA A 440 -6.82 13.92 -16.63
C ALA A 440 -5.49 14.43 -16.06
N ARG A 441 -5.45 15.75 -15.80
CA ARG A 441 -4.35 16.43 -15.09
C ARG A 441 -4.95 17.20 -13.92
N VAL A 442 -4.46 16.97 -12.70
CA VAL A 442 -4.89 17.72 -11.52
C VAL A 442 -3.71 18.53 -10.99
N VAL A 443 -3.95 19.81 -10.72
CA VAL A 443 -2.92 20.76 -10.26
C VAL A 443 -3.22 21.22 -8.84
N GLN A 444 -2.25 21.83 -8.16
CA GLN A 444 -2.53 22.43 -6.85
C GLN A 444 -3.51 23.58 -7.05
N PRO A 445 -4.58 23.67 -6.25
CA PRO A 445 -5.26 24.94 -6.12
C PRO A 445 -4.27 25.92 -5.46
N TRP A 446 -3.93 26.98 -6.19
CA TRP A 446 -3.39 28.21 -5.62
C TRP A 446 -4.53 29.20 -5.39
N ASP A 447 -4.36 30.13 -4.47
CA ASP A 447 -5.32 31.19 -4.22
C ASP A 447 -5.53 32.08 -5.47
N GLY A 448 -6.80 32.24 -5.85
CA GLY A 448 -7.24 33.16 -6.90
C GLY A 448 -6.74 32.84 -8.32
N GLN A 449 -6.25 33.86 -9.03
CA GLN A 449 -5.90 33.81 -10.47
C GLN A 449 -4.75 32.85 -10.81
N HIS A 450 -3.90 32.53 -9.83
CA HIS A 450 -2.72 31.67 -9.99
C HIS A 450 -3.08 30.19 -10.26
N SER A 451 -4.27 29.74 -9.82
CA SER A 451 -4.78 28.40 -10.13
C SER A 451 -4.89 28.14 -11.64
N TYR A 452 -5.30 29.15 -12.43
CA TYR A 452 -5.46 28.97 -13.88
C TYR A 452 -4.12 28.84 -14.61
N GLN A 453 -3.06 29.48 -14.09
CA GLN A 453 -1.71 29.33 -14.65
C GLN A 453 -1.18 27.92 -14.46
N ALA A 454 -1.39 27.34 -13.28
CA ALA A 454 -1.02 25.95 -13.02
C ALA A 454 -1.79 24.97 -13.94
N VAL A 455 -3.11 25.16 -14.10
CA VAL A 455 -3.94 24.37 -15.03
C VAL A 455 -3.42 24.52 -16.47
N GLY A 456 -3.14 25.76 -16.90
CA GLY A 456 -2.64 26.04 -18.23
C GLY A 456 -1.27 25.41 -18.51
N ALA A 457 -0.36 25.45 -17.54
CA ALA A 457 0.95 24.81 -17.62
C ALA A 457 0.84 23.28 -17.70
N ALA A 458 -0.03 22.67 -16.90
CA ALA A 458 -0.25 21.22 -16.94
C ALA A 458 -0.88 20.76 -18.28
N ALA A 459 -1.82 21.53 -18.81
CA ALA A 459 -2.39 21.29 -20.13
C ALA A 459 -1.37 21.48 -21.25
N ALA A 460 -0.51 22.50 -21.15
CA ALA A 460 0.59 22.74 -22.09
C ALA A 460 1.56 21.56 -22.08
N GLN A 461 1.99 21.11 -20.91
CA GLN A 461 2.87 19.96 -20.75
C GLN A 461 2.27 18.69 -21.38
N LEU A 462 0.97 18.45 -21.21
CA LEU A 462 0.27 17.33 -21.87
C LEU A 462 0.33 17.45 -23.40
N VAL A 463 0.07 18.64 -23.95
CA VAL A 463 0.15 18.87 -25.40
C VAL A 463 1.58 18.66 -25.90
N LEU A 464 2.61 19.06 -25.14
CA LEU A 464 4.02 18.78 -25.48
C LEU A 464 4.31 17.28 -25.53
N GLU A 465 3.78 16.51 -24.58
CA GLU A 465 3.93 15.05 -24.56
C GLU A 465 3.31 14.40 -25.80
N TRP A 466 2.15 14.88 -26.25
CA TRP A 466 1.54 14.43 -27.50
C TRP A 466 2.36 14.82 -28.73
N LEU A 467 2.88 16.05 -28.75
CA LEU A 467 3.68 16.58 -29.86
C LEU A 467 5.02 15.87 -30.02
N LYS A 468 5.68 15.44 -28.92
CA LYS A 468 6.99 14.76 -28.96
C LYS A 468 7.00 13.52 -29.84
N ASN A 469 5.88 12.80 -29.91
CA ASN A 469 5.77 11.53 -30.62
C ASN A 469 4.97 11.64 -31.93
N ALA A 470 4.45 12.83 -32.26
CA ALA A 470 3.59 13.03 -33.41
C ALA A 470 4.38 13.55 -34.62
N SER A 471 4.19 12.93 -35.78
CA SER A 471 4.64 13.53 -37.05
C SER A 471 3.67 14.59 -37.55
N HIS A 472 2.38 14.42 -37.26
CA HIS A 472 1.30 15.35 -37.58
C HIS A 472 0.32 15.40 -36.41
N LEU A 473 -0.08 16.59 -35.97
CA LEU A 473 -1.10 16.76 -34.92
C LEU A 473 -2.07 17.88 -35.32
N ARG A 474 -3.35 17.69 -35.01
CA ARG A 474 -4.37 18.74 -35.12
C ARG A 474 -4.91 19.08 -33.74
N LEU A 475 -4.94 20.37 -33.41
CA LEU A 475 -5.38 20.87 -32.12
C LEU A 475 -6.51 21.86 -32.29
N GLY A 476 -7.68 21.55 -31.72
CA GLY A 476 -8.78 22.49 -31.58
C GLY A 476 -8.62 23.31 -30.31
N LEU A 477 -8.64 24.65 -30.40
CA LEU A 477 -8.55 25.55 -29.25
C LEU A 477 -9.85 26.34 -29.10
N GLY A 478 -10.55 26.18 -27.98
CA GLY A 478 -11.67 27.06 -27.61
C GLY A 478 -11.20 28.47 -27.21
N SER A 479 -12.15 29.38 -26.96
CA SER A 479 -11.87 30.74 -26.47
C SER A 479 -11.76 30.81 -24.94
N GLY A 480 -11.49 32.02 -24.41
CA GLY A 480 -11.43 32.27 -22.97
C GLY A 480 -10.09 31.86 -22.33
N ARG A 481 -10.16 31.12 -21.22
CA ARG A 481 -8.97 30.82 -20.38
C ARG A 481 -8.01 29.80 -20.99
N VAL A 482 -8.35 29.20 -22.14
CA VAL A 482 -7.48 28.34 -22.96
C VAL A 482 -6.20 29.08 -23.41
N ARG A 483 -6.24 30.42 -23.48
CA ARG A 483 -5.09 31.27 -23.79
C ARG A 483 -3.85 30.94 -22.95
N ILE A 484 -4.04 30.62 -21.67
CA ILE A 484 -2.96 30.34 -20.72
C ILE A 484 -2.17 29.09 -21.15
N VAL A 485 -2.82 28.11 -21.78
CA VAL A 485 -2.17 26.92 -22.35
C VAL A 485 -1.21 27.32 -23.48
N VAL A 486 -1.67 28.20 -24.36
CA VAL A 486 -0.88 28.69 -25.51
C VAL A 486 0.34 29.48 -25.05
N ASP A 487 0.18 30.31 -24.02
CA ASP A 487 1.28 31.07 -23.45
C ASP A 487 2.30 30.15 -22.75
N ALA A 488 1.84 29.16 -21.98
CA ALA A 488 2.71 28.18 -21.33
C ALA A 488 3.44 27.23 -22.31
N LEU A 489 2.86 26.96 -23.49
CA LEU A 489 3.48 26.09 -24.50
C LEU A 489 4.77 26.66 -25.10
N GLY A 490 4.97 27.97 -25.07
CA GLY A 490 6.19 28.59 -25.61
C GLY A 490 6.50 28.13 -27.04
N PHE A 491 5.49 28.12 -27.93
CA PHE A 491 5.56 27.47 -29.25
C PHE A 491 6.81 27.75 -30.08
N PRO A 492 7.39 28.97 -30.15
CA PRO A 492 8.59 29.21 -30.94
C PRO A 492 9.77 28.33 -30.50
N GLN A 493 10.02 28.25 -29.19
CA GLN A 493 11.08 27.44 -28.61
C GLN A 493 10.73 25.95 -28.65
N THR A 494 9.46 25.63 -28.42
CA THR A 494 8.96 24.26 -28.41
C THR A 494 9.06 23.60 -29.79
N LEU A 495 8.62 24.29 -30.85
CA LEU A 495 8.64 23.74 -32.21
C LEU A 495 10.08 23.45 -32.68
N GLN A 496 11.07 24.26 -32.27
CA GLN A 496 12.48 24.00 -32.57
C GLN A 496 12.99 22.68 -31.95
N ARG A 497 12.45 22.29 -30.79
CA ARG A 497 12.84 21.07 -30.07
C ARG A 497 12.10 19.81 -30.55
N LEU A 498 11.01 19.97 -31.30
CA LEU A 498 10.17 18.88 -31.80
C LEU A 498 10.60 18.45 -33.21
N THR A 499 11.71 17.72 -33.29
CA THR A 499 12.33 17.30 -34.56
C THR A 499 11.49 16.29 -35.35
N ALA A 500 10.64 15.51 -34.69
CA ALA A 500 9.74 14.55 -35.33
C ALA A 500 8.51 15.20 -35.98
N LEU A 501 8.14 16.41 -35.55
CA LEU A 501 6.91 17.08 -35.96
C LEU A 501 7.08 17.74 -37.34
N ARG A 502 6.29 17.28 -38.31
CA ARG A 502 6.26 17.82 -39.69
C ARG A 502 5.15 18.84 -39.88
N GLN A 503 4.02 18.66 -39.20
CA GLN A 503 2.89 19.58 -39.31
C GLN A 503 2.07 19.64 -38.02
N LEU A 504 1.70 20.85 -37.62
CA LEU A 504 0.77 21.15 -36.54
C LEU A 504 -0.34 22.06 -37.08
N ASP A 505 -1.57 21.53 -37.17
CA ASP A 505 -2.73 22.31 -37.55
C ASP A 505 -3.49 22.76 -36.29
N ILE A 506 -3.51 24.05 -35.98
CA ILE A 506 -4.30 24.62 -34.89
C ILE A 506 -5.57 25.23 -35.47
N THR A 507 -6.73 24.78 -35.00
CA THR A 507 -8.03 25.36 -35.36
C THR A 507 -8.63 26.03 -34.12
N VAL A 508 -8.91 27.33 -34.21
CA VAL A 508 -9.61 28.04 -33.13
C VAL A 508 -11.11 27.85 -33.31
N LEU A 509 -11.73 27.22 -32.31
CA LEU A 509 -13.13 26.80 -32.28
C LEU A 509 -14.03 27.91 -31.70
N GLU A 510 -14.18 29.01 -32.43
CA GLU A 510 -15.08 30.10 -32.06
C GLU A 510 -15.93 30.50 -33.28
N SER A 511 -17.26 30.52 -33.13
CA SER A 511 -18.18 30.99 -34.17
C SER A 511 -18.13 32.52 -34.20
N LEU A 512 -17.54 33.08 -35.26
CA LEU A 512 -17.40 34.53 -35.43
C LEU A 512 -18.61 35.09 -36.20
N THR A 513 -19.46 35.87 -35.52
CA THR A 513 -20.30 36.88 -36.18
C THR A 513 -19.52 38.22 -36.20
N TRP A 514 -19.13 38.69 -37.38
CA TRP A 514 -18.46 39.99 -37.58
C TRP A 514 -19.48 41.16 -37.69
N PRO A 515 -19.16 42.41 -37.30
CA PRO A 515 -18.24 42.87 -36.24
C PRO A 515 -18.91 43.85 -35.25
N GLN A 516 -18.68 43.68 -33.93
CA GLN A 516 -18.71 44.80 -32.96
C GLN A 516 -17.61 44.64 -31.89
N THR A 517 -16.78 45.70 -31.82
CA THR A 517 -15.79 46.12 -30.80
C THR A 517 -14.85 45.09 -30.14
N ILE A 518 -13.55 45.38 -30.23
CA ILE A 518 -12.45 44.68 -29.55
C ILE A 518 -12.29 45.29 -28.14
N LYS A 519 -12.88 44.64 -27.14
CA LYS A 519 -12.51 44.88 -25.74
C LYS A 519 -12.16 43.51 -25.13
N VAL A 520 -10.92 43.38 -24.68
CA VAL A 520 -10.31 42.23 -23.99
C VAL A 520 -9.80 41.10 -24.90
N GLY A 521 -8.47 40.85 -24.86
CA GLY A 521 -7.70 39.90 -25.68
C GLY A 521 -7.92 38.41 -25.38
N THR A 522 -9.14 38.00 -25.07
CA THR A 522 -9.52 36.60 -24.74
C THR A 522 -10.30 35.90 -25.87
N ARG A 523 -10.63 36.60 -26.96
CA ARG A 523 -11.27 36.00 -28.15
C ARG A 523 -10.31 35.07 -28.91
N GLY A 524 -10.85 34.02 -29.50
CA GLY A 524 -10.14 33.03 -30.29
C GLY A 524 -9.35 33.62 -31.47
N ALA A 525 -9.85 34.67 -32.12
CA ALA A 525 -9.11 35.40 -33.16
C ALA A 525 -7.81 36.05 -32.64
N ALA A 526 -7.78 36.51 -31.39
CA ALA A 526 -6.56 37.05 -30.77
C ALA A 526 -5.55 35.94 -30.42
N ILE A 527 -6.03 34.73 -30.08
CA ILE A 527 -5.18 33.55 -29.89
C ILE A 527 -4.52 33.16 -31.23
N ALA A 528 -5.30 33.09 -32.31
CA ALA A 528 -4.80 32.77 -33.65
C ALA A 528 -3.74 33.77 -34.12
N ASN A 529 -4.04 35.07 -34.04
CA ASN A 529 -3.11 36.13 -34.45
C ASN A 529 -1.82 36.11 -33.63
N SER A 530 -1.91 35.89 -32.32
CA SER A 530 -0.73 35.80 -31.47
C SER A 530 0.12 34.57 -31.77
N LEU A 531 -0.47 33.42 -32.10
CA LEU A 531 0.27 32.23 -32.52
C LEU A 531 1.00 32.46 -33.83
N MET A 532 0.31 33.08 -34.80
CA MET A 532 0.88 33.42 -36.10
C MET A 532 2.06 34.39 -35.96
N VAL A 533 1.92 35.45 -35.16
CA VAL A 533 2.98 36.44 -34.92
C VAL A 533 4.18 35.81 -34.21
N ARG A 534 3.95 35.02 -33.16
CA ARG A 534 5.05 34.40 -32.39
C ARG A 534 5.83 33.35 -33.18
N CYS A 535 5.16 32.66 -34.10
CA CYS A 535 5.76 31.57 -34.89
C CYS A 535 5.99 31.96 -36.36
N LEU A 536 6.10 33.27 -36.65
CA LEU A 536 6.33 33.80 -37.99
C LEU A 536 7.48 33.05 -38.68
N GLY A 537 7.19 32.41 -39.81
CA GLY A 537 8.17 31.71 -40.63
C GLY A 537 8.30 30.20 -40.40
N ASP A 538 7.70 29.62 -39.36
CA ASP A 538 7.74 28.16 -39.17
C ASP A 538 6.72 27.46 -40.09
N ARG A 539 7.22 26.80 -41.15
CA ARG A 539 6.39 26.10 -42.17
C ARG A 539 5.59 24.92 -41.62
N ARG A 540 5.89 24.46 -40.40
CA ARG A 540 5.22 23.32 -39.76
C ARG A 540 3.91 23.73 -39.10
N LEU A 541 3.74 25.00 -38.72
CA LEU A 541 2.53 25.47 -38.05
C LEU A 541 1.52 26.03 -39.05
N ARG A 542 0.27 25.60 -38.95
CA ARG A 542 -0.87 26.18 -39.66
C ARG A 542 -1.95 26.55 -38.66
N VAL A 543 -2.39 27.81 -38.67
CA VAL A 543 -3.46 28.28 -37.79
C VAL A 543 -4.68 28.64 -38.63
N ARG A 544 -5.87 28.16 -38.24
CA ARG A 544 -7.14 28.42 -38.92
C ARG A 544 -8.20 28.85 -37.91
N LEU A 545 -9.12 29.70 -38.35
CA LEU A 545 -10.35 30.00 -37.62
C LEU A 545 -11.43 29.02 -38.08
N TYR A 546 -12.21 28.49 -37.14
CA TYR A 546 -13.37 27.66 -37.48
C TYR A 546 -14.48 28.54 -38.08
N HIS A 547 -15.14 28.06 -39.13
CA HIS A 547 -16.27 28.74 -39.76
C HIS A 547 -17.42 27.75 -39.89
N GLU A 548 -18.53 27.99 -39.18
CA GLU A 548 -19.78 27.24 -39.37
C GLU A 548 -20.32 27.60 -40.76
N GLY A 549 -20.48 26.60 -41.64
CA GLY A 549 -21.00 26.78 -43.00
C GLY A 549 -20.01 26.49 -44.15
N GLY A 550 -18.74 26.22 -43.86
CA GLY A 550 -17.80 25.74 -44.87
C GLY A 550 -18.01 24.26 -45.19
N SER A 551 -18.81 23.94 -46.21
CA SER A 551 -18.84 22.59 -46.79
C SER A 551 -17.44 22.20 -47.29
N GLY A 552 -16.79 21.22 -46.65
CA GLY A 552 -15.58 20.62 -47.21
C GLY A 552 -14.58 20.02 -46.23
N PHE A 553 -14.94 18.97 -45.49
CA PHE A 553 -13.98 17.90 -45.18
C PHE A 553 -14.04 16.87 -46.32
N ALA A 554 -13.44 17.21 -47.46
CA ALA A 554 -13.16 16.23 -48.52
C ALA A 554 -11.68 15.81 -48.39
N PRO A 555 -11.35 14.54 -48.11
CA PRO A 555 -9.98 14.08 -48.16
C PRO A 555 -9.60 13.90 -49.63
N PHE A 556 -8.91 14.86 -50.23
CA PHE A 556 -8.43 14.72 -51.60
C PHE A 556 -6.92 14.86 -51.71
N GLY A 557 -6.27 13.70 -51.67
CA GLY A 557 -5.30 13.37 -52.70
C GLY A 557 -6.06 12.78 -53.89
N ARG A 558 -6.14 13.51 -55.01
CA ARG A 558 -6.11 12.96 -56.37
C ARG A 558 -5.67 14.07 -57.32
N ARG A 559 -4.50 13.85 -57.94
CA ARG A 559 -4.08 14.57 -59.14
C ARG A 559 -5.13 14.36 -60.22
N ARG A 560 -5.63 15.43 -60.84
CA ARG A 560 -6.01 15.40 -62.25
C ARG A 560 -5.46 16.63 -62.96
N ARG A 561 -4.89 16.34 -64.13
CA ARG A 561 -4.28 17.25 -65.09
C ARG A 561 -5.32 18.20 -65.67
N GLY A 562 -4.85 19.40 -65.99
CA GLY A 562 -5.07 20.02 -67.29
C GLY A 562 -6.40 20.75 -67.50
N SER A 563 -6.34 22.08 -67.43
CA SER A 563 -6.91 22.93 -68.48
C SER A 563 -6.33 24.34 -68.33
N ARG A 564 -5.55 24.74 -69.34
CA ARG A 564 -5.22 26.13 -69.63
C ARG A 564 -6.51 26.93 -69.78
N TRP A 565 -6.57 28.11 -69.18
CA TRP A 565 -7.06 29.31 -69.87
C TRP A 565 -6.20 30.49 -69.42
N ASP A 566 -5.65 31.14 -70.44
CA ASP A 566 -4.75 32.27 -70.42
C ASP A 566 -5.58 33.46 -70.90
N VAL A 567 -5.73 34.52 -70.10
CA VAL A 567 -6.02 35.87 -70.59
C VAL A 567 -5.42 36.89 -69.63
N SER A 568 -4.51 37.67 -70.19
CA SER A 568 -3.70 38.74 -69.59
C SER A 568 -4.51 40.04 -69.33
N PRO A 569 -3.89 41.21 -69.03
CA PRO A 569 -4.32 42.08 -67.95
C PRO A 569 -5.11 43.30 -68.45
N ARG A 570 -5.99 43.87 -67.61
CA ARG A 570 -6.47 45.24 -67.81
C ARG A 570 -6.16 46.10 -66.60
N ARG A 571 -5.34 47.12 -66.87
CA ARG A 571 -5.04 48.26 -66.01
C ARG A 571 -6.18 49.31 -66.08
N PHE A 572 -6.14 50.18 -65.07
CA PHE A 572 -6.70 51.53 -64.96
C PHE A 572 -8.21 51.68 -64.80
N SER A 573 -8.61 52.20 -63.64
CA SER A 573 -9.15 53.58 -63.61
C SER A 573 -9.15 54.12 -62.18
N THR A 574 -8.37 55.17 -61.98
CA THR A 574 -8.44 56.11 -60.88
C THR A 574 -9.64 57.03 -61.07
N ARG A 575 -10.44 57.29 -60.03
CA ARG A 575 -11.23 58.54 -59.83
C ARG A 575 -11.87 58.56 -58.43
N PRO A 576 -12.24 59.74 -57.91
CA PRO A 576 -11.76 60.22 -56.62
C PRO A 576 -12.86 60.36 -55.56
N LEU A 577 -12.41 60.60 -54.33
CA LEU A 577 -13.22 60.96 -53.15
C LEU A 577 -14.19 62.13 -53.42
N PRO A 578 -15.43 62.09 -52.91
CA PRO A 578 -16.19 63.30 -52.63
C PRO A 578 -15.73 63.90 -51.30
N LYS A 579 -15.38 65.20 -51.37
CA LYS A 579 -15.13 66.12 -50.26
C LYS A 579 -16.48 66.65 -49.69
N PRO A 580 -16.45 67.39 -48.56
CA PRO A 580 -17.45 67.32 -47.49
C PRO A 580 -18.63 68.27 -47.69
N MET A 581 -19.75 67.97 -47.02
CA MET A 581 -20.78 68.97 -46.71
C MET A 581 -20.87 69.13 -45.19
N GLY A 582 -20.70 70.37 -44.75
CA GLY A 582 -20.80 70.78 -43.35
C GLY A 582 -22.14 71.42 -43.01
N TYR A 583 -22.33 71.52 -41.69
CA TYR A 583 -23.06 72.51 -40.87
C TYR A 583 -24.53 72.85 -41.16
N ARG A 584 -25.34 72.61 -40.11
CA ARG A 584 -26.11 73.57 -39.27
C ARG A 584 -26.85 72.68 -38.24
N SER A 585 -26.90 72.94 -36.94
CA SER A 585 -26.87 74.15 -36.11
C SER A 585 -26.25 73.87 -34.76
#